data_AF-A0A2I0CY76-F1
#
_entry.id   AF-A0A2I0CY76-F1
#
_cell.length_a   1.000
_cell.length_b   1.000
_cell.length_c   1.000
_cell.angle_alpha   90.00
_cell.angle_beta   90.00
_cell.angle_gamma   90.00
#
_symmetry.space_group_name_H-M   'P 1'
#
loop_
_entity.id
_entity.type
_entity.pdbx_description
1 polymer ?
#
loop_
_entity_poly.entity_id
_entity_poly.type
_entity_poly.pdbx_seq_one_letter_code
_entity_poly.pdbx_strand_id
1 'polypeptide(L)'
;MERKIARRLEEWKRNPRRKPLLLQGARQVGKTYSVLEFGKKQYKTIVYVNFESNAGAQRIFERDLDPERIIRELAALSGTTIRAKDTLIFFDEIQACEKALASLKYFCEDAGDYAIIAAGSLLDVALNRKQFSFPVGKVEVCSLYPLDFEEFLWAMGKHKLALLIRDSYRSCTPVSLHDTALDLYLLYLVVGGMPSGSPVYRAKRF
;
A
#
# COMPACT_ATOMS: atom_id res chain seq x y z
N MET A 1 10.37 -0.85 8.81
CA MET A 1 10.89 0.32 8.08
C MET A 1 9.81 1.37 8.10
N GLU A 2 10.11 2.52 8.69
CA GLU A 2 9.13 3.60 8.85
C GLU A 2 8.86 4.31 7.53
N ARG A 3 7.59 4.62 7.25
CA ARG A 3 7.16 5.33 6.03
C ARG A 3 6.00 6.29 6.33
N LYS A 4 5.99 7.43 5.67
CA LYS A 4 4.94 8.46 5.73
C LYS A 4 3.59 7.93 5.28
N ILE A 5 3.57 6.95 4.35
CA ILE A 5 2.33 6.29 3.90
C ILE A 5 1.56 5.63 5.07
N ALA A 6 2.25 5.20 6.14
CA ALA A 6 1.60 4.58 7.29
C ALA A 6 0.55 5.51 7.91
N ARG A 7 0.88 6.80 8.05
CA ARG A 7 -0.05 7.81 8.55
C ARG A 7 -1.28 7.94 7.64
N ARG A 8 -1.09 7.91 6.32
CA ARG A 8 -2.18 7.98 5.36
C ARG A 8 -3.13 6.78 5.44
N LEU A 9 -2.58 5.59 5.68
CA LEU A 9 -3.37 4.36 5.90
C LEU A 9 -4.15 4.41 7.23
N GLU A 10 -3.56 4.99 8.28
CA GLU A 10 -4.26 5.21 9.55
C GLU A 10 -5.40 6.22 9.42
N GLU A 11 -5.16 7.33 8.71
CA GLU A 11 -6.19 8.32 8.39
C GLU A 11 -7.34 7.68 7.58
N TRP A 12 -7.01 6.84 6.59
CA TRP A 12 -7.99 6.07 5.84
C TRP A 12 -8.84 5.15 6.73
N LYS A 13 -8.24 4.39 7.64
CA LYS A 13 -8.96 3.51 8.57
C LYS A 13 -9.91 4.28 9.49
N ARG A 14 -9.50 5.47 9.96
CA ARG A 14 -10.30 6.31 10.87
C ARG A 14 -11.51 6.96 10.19
N ASN A 15 -11.54 7.01 8.86
CA ASN A 15 -12.66 7.58 8.14
C ASN A 15 -13.92 6.70 8.28
N PRO A 16 -15.03 7.19 8.89
CA PRO A 16 -16.26 6.42 9.04
C PRO A 16 -16.96 6.16 7.70
N ARG A 17 -16.65 6.95 6.66
CA ARG A 17 -17.12 6.76 5.28
C ARG A 17 -15.98 6.27 4.38
N ARG A 18 -15.06 5.47 4.92
CA ARG A 18 -13.93 4.93 4.14
C ARG A 18 -14.47 4.17 2.92
N LYS A 19 -13.80 4.40 1.80
CA LYS A 19 -13.99 3.60 0.58
C LYS A 19 -12.89 2.55 0.53
N PRO A 20 -13.04 1.46 -0.26
CA PRO A 20 -11.89 0.62 -0.58
C PRO A 20 -10.73 1.47 -1.10
N LEU A 21 -9.54 1.23 -0.55
CA LEU A 21 -8.34 2.00 -0.89
C LEU A 21 -7.58 1.28 -2.02
N LEU A 22 -7.28 2.01 -3.09
CA LEU A 22 -6.45 1.54 -4.17
C LEU A 22 -5.07 2.18 -4.07
N LEU A 23 -4.09 1.41 -3.61
CA LEU A 23 -2.69 1.79 -3.47
C LEU A 23 -1.93 1.48 -4.77
N GLN A 24 -1.65 2.53 -5.53
CA GLN A 24 -0.94 2.41 -6.80
C GLN A 24 0.49 2.93 -6.70
N GLY A 25 1.38 2.41 -7.54
CA GLY A 25 2.76 2.87 -7.60
C GLY A 25 3.60 1.97 -8.49
N ALA A 26 4.83 2.40 -8.78
CA ALA A 26 5.76 1.58 -9.54
C ALA A 26 6.01 0.22 -8.84
N ARG A 27 6.46 -0.79 -9.60
CA ARG A 27 6.94 -2.03 -8.99
C ARG A 27 8.05 -1.71 -7.99
N GLN A 28 8.22 -2.54 -6.96
CA GLN A 28 9.34 -2.43 -6.00
C GLN A 28 9.36 -1.18 -5.07
N VAL A 29 8.34 -0.33 -5.10
CA VAL A 29 8.22 0.81 -4.16
C VAL A 29 7.75 0.40 -2.76
N GLY A 30 7.52 -0.89 -2.50
CA GLY A 30 7.16 -1.40 -1.17
C GLY A 30 5.67 -1.41 -0.83
N LYS A 31 4.76 -1.42 -1.82
CA LYS A 31 3.29 -1.46 -1.61
C LYS A 31 2.85 -2.59 -0.66
N THR A 32 3.17 -3.83 -1.02
CA THR A 32 2.83 -5.03 -0.24
C THR A 32 3.36 -4.93 1.19
N TYR A 33 4.61 -4.51 1.36
CA TYR A 33 5.22 -4.35 2.68
C TYR A 33 4.48 -3.32 3.53
N SER A 34 4.21 -2.13 2.98
CA SER A 34 3.53 -1.04 3.71
C SER A 34 2.13 -1.45 4.17
N VAL A 35 1.37 -2.13 3.32
CA VAL A 35 0.00 -2.57 3.65
C VAL A 35 0.02 -3.68 4.70
N LEU A 36 0.92 -4.66 4.57
CA LEU A 36 1.03 -5.75 5.54
C LEU A 36 1.53 -5.26 6.90
N GLU A 37 2.51 -4.34 6.93
CA GLU A 37 2.98 -3.76 8.19
C GLU A 37 1.85 -2.98 8.89
N PHE A 38 1.13 -2.15 8.14
CA PHE A 38 -0.04 -1.44 8.63
C PHE A 38 -1.11 -2.41 9.15
N GLY A 39 -1.43 -3.44 8.36
CA GLY A 39 -2.38 -4.49 8.74
C GLY A 39 -2.04 -5.14 10.06
N LYS A 40 -0.76 -5.52 10.26
CA LYS A 40 -0.28 -6.17 11.48
C LYS A 40 -0.41 -5.30 12.72
N LYS A 41 -0.27 -3.98 12.57
CA LYS A 41 -0.38 -3.03 13.68
C LYS A 41 -1.82 -2.65 14.00
N GLN A 42 -2.69 -2.68 13.00
CA GLN A 42 -4.01 -2.04 13.07
C GLN A 42 -5.18 -3.02 13.05
N TYR A 43 -4.98 -4.28 12.67
CA TYR A 43 -6.04 -5.28 12.56
C TYR A 43 -5.64 -6.56 13.29
N LYS A 44 -6.63 -7.30 13.79
CA LYS A 44 -6.40 -8.61 14.42
C LYS A 44 -6.02 -9.65 13.38
N THR A 45 -6.62 -9.52 12.20
CA THR A 45 -6.54 -10.50 11.12
C THR A 45 -6.27 -9.80 9.80
N ILE A 46 -5.45 -10.43 8.95
CA ILE A 46 -5.22 -9.99 7.58
C ILE A 46 -5.53 -11.17 6.67
N VAL A 47 -6.43 -10.97 5.71
CA VAL A 47 -6.60 -11.89 4.58
C VAL A 47 -5.84 -11.32 3.40
N TYR A 48 -4.69 -11.93 3.11
CA TYR A 48 -3.82 -11.55 2.01
C TYR A 48 -4.10 -12.41 0.79
N VAL A 49 -4.38 -11.77 -0.35
CA VAL A 49 -4.68 -12.43 -1.62
C VAL A 49 -3.80 -11.80 -2.70
N ASN A 50 -2.88 -12.57 -3.24
CA ASN A 50 -2.10 -12.17 -4.40
C ASN A 50 -2.71 -12.80 -5.66
N PHE A 51 -3.20 -11.97 -6.58
CA PHE A 51 -3.90 -12.48 -7.76
C PHE A 51 -2.99 -13.08 -8.82
N GLU A 52 -1.71 -12.69 -8.90
CA GLU A 52 -0.76 -13.31 -9.86
C GLU A 52 -0.43 -14.77 -9.49
N SER A 53 -0.42 -15.09 -8.19
CA SER A 53 -0.02 -16.42 -7.71
C SER A 53 -1.18 -17.32 -7.29
N ASN A 54 -2.41 -16.79 -7.16
CA ASN A 54 -3.57 -17.55 -6.70
C ASN A 54 -4.71 -17.57 -7.72
N ALA A 55 -4.68 -18.57 -8.61
CA ALA A 55 -5.74 -18.80 -9.59
C ALA A 55 -7.10 -19.12 -8.94
N GLY A 56 -7.11 -19.77 -7.77
CA GLY A 56 -8.34 -20.05 -7.02
C GLY A 56 -9.03 -18.77 -6.58
N ALA A 57 -8.26 -17.77 -6.13
CA ALA A 57 -8.79 -16.47 -5.77
C ALA A 57 -9.39 -15.73 -6.97
N GLN A 58 -8.82 -15.84 -8.18
CA GLN A 58 -9.39 -15.21 -9.37
C GLN A 58 -10.78 -15.78 -9.69
N ARG A 59 -10.97 -17.11 -9.58
CA ARG A 59 -12.24 -17.80 -9.86
C ARG A 59 -13.38 -17.33 -8.96
N ILE A 60 -13.09 -16.92 -7.72
CA ILE A 60 -14.10 -16.37 -6.79
C ILE A 60 -14.83 -15.18 -7.43
N PHE A 61 -14.12 -14.35 -8.20
CA PHE A 61 -14.69 -13.15 -8.83
C PHE A 61 -15.32 -13.43 -10.20
N GLU A 62 -15.24 -14.66 -10.73
CA GLU A 62 -15.73 -14.95 -12.08
C GLU A 62 -17.25 -15.06 -12.18
N ARG A 63 -17.89 -15.63 -11.14
CA ARG A 63 -19.33 -15.95 -11.10
C ARG A 63 -20.19 -14.69 -11.10
N ASP A 64 -19.99 -13.84 -10.12
CA ASP A 64 -20.68 -12.58 -9.90
C ASP A 64 -19.80 -11.68 -9.02
N LEU A 65 -20.25 -10.45 -8.76
CA LEU A 65 -19.52 -9.47 -7.94
C LEU A 65 -20.22 -9.22 -6.58
N ASP A 66 -21.02 -10.18 -6.09
CA ASP A 66 -21.69 -10.08 -4.79
C ASP A 66 -20.69 -10.08 -3.63
N PRO A 67 -20.57 -8.98 -2.86
CA PRO A 67 -19.59 -8.87 -1.78
C PRO A 67 -19.74 -9.96 -0.71
N GLU A 68 -20.97 -10.33 -0.34
CA GLU A 68 -21.19 -11.32 0.71
C GLU A 68 -20.68 -12.70 0.31
N ARG A 69 -21.01 -13.16 -0.90
CA ARG A 69 -20.48 -14.42 -1.44
C ARG A 69 -18.96 -14.37 -1.54
N ILE A 70 -18.39 -13.30 -2.10
CA ILE A 70 -16.94 -13.15 -2.24
C ILE A 70 -16.26 -13.25 -0.88
N ILE A 71 -16.77 -12.58 0.15
CA ILE A 71 -16.22 -12.64 1.51
C ILE A 71 -16.28 -14.07 2.08
N ARG A 72 -17.41 -14.77 1.91
CA ARG A 72 -17.54 -16.17 2.37
C ARG A 72 -16.52 -17.08 1.69
N GLU A 73 -16.35 -16.96 0.38
CA GLU A 73 -15.40 -17.77 -0.37
C GLU A 73 -13.94 -17.40 -0.06
N LEU A 74 -13.63 -16.12 0.15
CA LEU A 74 -12.31 -15.68 0.61
C LEU A 74 -12.00 -16.19 2.02
N ALA A 75 -12.97 -16.21 2.92
CA ALA A 75 -12.83 -16.76 4.26
C ALA A 75 -12.53 -18.27 4.20
N ALA A 76 -13.24 -19.01 3.34
CA ALA A 76 -13.00 -20.43 3.10
C ALA A 76 -11.62 -20.68 2.48
N LEU A 77 -11.24 -19.91 1.45
CA LEU A 77 -9.95 -20.05 0.76
C LEU A 77 -8.77 -19.76 1.68
N SER A 78 -8.90 -18.76 2.56
CA SER A 78 -7.85 -18.36 3.51
C SER A 78 -7.87 -19.15 4.83
N GLY A 79 -8.86 -20.03 5.04
CA GLY A 79 -9.06 -20.74 6.31
C GLY A 79 -9.27 -19.82 7.51
N THR A 80 -9.71 -18.58 7.27
CA THR A 80 -9.72 -17.50 8.25
C THR A 80 -11.09 -16.85 8.32
N THR A 81 -11.63 -16.65 9.52
CA THR A 81 -12.89 -15.91 9.67
C THR A 81 -12.68 -14.44 9.38
N ILE A 82 -13.37 -13.93 8.35
CA ILE A 82 -13.38 -12.50 8.01
C ILE A 82 -14.47 -11.83 8.85
N ARG A 83 -14.05 -10.95 9.77
CA ARG A 83 -14.95 -10.10 10.56
C ARG A 83 -14.82 -8.66 10.12
N ALA A 84 -15.95 -8.01 9.86
CA ALA A 84 -15.99 -6.58 9.61
C ALA A 84 -15.27 -5.81 10.73
N LYS A 85 -14.59 -4.70 10.37
CA LYS A 85 -13.77 -3.83 11.25
C LYS A 85 -12.50 -4.45 11.85
N ASP A 86 -12.48 -5.75 12.16
CA ASP A 86 -11.33 -6.44 12.78
C ASP A 86 -10.38 -7.08 11.76
N THR A 87 -10.84 -7.29 10.53
CA THR A 87 -10.07 -7.93 9.45
C THR A 87 -9.75 -6.94 8.36
N LEU A 88 -8.47 -6.87 7.97
CA LEU A 88 -8.03 -6.23 6.74
C LEU A 88 -8.02 -7.25 5.60
N ILE A 89 -8.74 -6.99 4.52
CA ILE A 89 -8.64 -7.73 3.27
C ILE A 89 -7.67 -6.98 2.38
N PHE A 90 -6.57 -7.63 2.00
CA PHE A 90 -5.56 -7.07 1.14
C PHE A 90 -5.49 -7.83 -0.18
N PHE A 91 -5.92 -7.14 -1.24
CA PHE A 91 -5.84 -7.57 -2.64
C PHE A 91 -4.55 -7.06 -3.26
N ASP A 92 -3.62 -7.94 -3.57
CA ASP A 92 -2.31 -7.61 -4.13
C ASP A 92 -2.22 -8.02 -5.61
N GLU A 93 -1.46 -7.24 -6.37
CA GLU A 93 -1.39 -7.32 -7.83
C GLU A 93 -2.80 -7.38 -8.49
N ILE A 94 -3.70 -6.50 -8.05
CA ILE A 94 -5.13 -6.52 -8.45
C ILE A 94 -5.34 -6.38 -9.96
N GLN A 95 -4.38 -5.81 -10.70
CA GLN A 95 -4.44 -5.76 -12.16
C GLN A 95 -4.47 -7.13 -12.84
N ALA A 96 -4.04 -8.20 -12.13
CA ALA A 96 -4.16 -9.57 -12.62
C ALA A 96 -5.60 -10.11 -12.58
N CYS A 97 -6.52 -9.42 -11.90
CA CYS A 97 -7.94 -9.78 -11.83
C CYS A 97 -8.84 -8.55 -12.01
N GLU A 98 -9.19 -8.23 -13.26
CA GLU A 98 -10.04 -7.08 -13.60
C GLU A 98 -11.42 -7.12 -12.89
N LYS A 99 -11.99 -8.32 -12.72
CA LYS A 99 -13.25 -8.51 -11.98
C LYS A 99 -13.11 -8.17 -10.49
N ALA A 100 -11.96 -8.46 -9.86
CA ALA A 100 -11.70 -8.04 -8.50
C ALA A 100 -11.59 -6.51 -8.39
N LEU A 101 -10.96 -5.84 -9.36
CA LEU A 101 -10.93 -4.38 -9.42
C LEU A 101 -12.33 -3.77 -9.56
N ALA A 102 -13.17 -4.34 -10.44
CA ALA A 102 -14.56 -3.92 -10.61
C ALA A 102 -15.40 -4.16 -9.33
N SER A 103 -15.13 -5.26 -8.60
CA SER A 103 -15.84 -5.61 -7.37
C SER A 103 -15.74 -4.54 -6.28
N LEU A 104 -14.69 -3.72 -6.28
CA LEU A 104 -14.48 -2.66 -5.28
C LEU A 104 -15.64 -1.66 -5.24
N LYS A 105 -16.34 -1.44 -6.37
CA LYS A 105 -17.57 -0.63 -6.38
C LYS A 105 -18.63 -1.21 -5.45
N TYR A 106 -18.91 -2.51 -5.58
CA TYR A 106 -19.94 -3.21 -4.80
C TYR A 106 -19.53 -3.30 -3.32
N PHE A 107 -18.24 -3.50 -3.04
CA PHE A 107 -17.75 -3.39 -1.66
C PHE A 107 -17.99 -2.00 -1.05
N CYS A 108 -17.89 -0.93 -1.83
CA CYS A 108 -18.19 0.41 -1.34
C CYS A 108 -19.70 0.64 -1.13
N GLU A 109 -20.55 0.04 -1.97
CA GLU A 109 -22.01 0.27 -1.99
C GLU A 109 -22.74 -0.61 -0.98
N ASP A 110 -22.43 -1.90 -0.97
CA ASP A 110 -23.22 -2.92 -0.27
C ASP A 110 -22.50 -3.46 0.97
N ALA A 111 -21.18 -3.27 1.08
CA ALA A 111 -20.35 -3.89 2.12
C ALA A 111 -19.25 -2.95 2.68
N GLY A 112 -19.60 -1.67 2.90
CA GLY A 112 -18.64 -0.62 3.33
C GLY A 112 -17.99 -0.84 4.70
N ASP A 113 -18.52 -1.78 5.50
CA ASP A 113 -17.96 -2.15 6.81
C ASP A 113 -16.68 -2.98 6.72
N TYR A 114 -16.34 -3.55 5.57
CA TYR A 114 -15.10 -4.28 5.37
C TYR A 114 -13.94 -3.34 5.05
N ALA A 115 -12.80 -3.57 5.71
CA ALA A 115 -11.58 -2.83 5.41
C ALA A 115 -10.88 -3.51 4.23
N ILE A 116 -10.91 -2.87 3.07
CA ILE A 116 -10.31 -3.40 1.84
C ILE A 116 -9.25 -2.43 1.33
N ILE A 117 -8.03 -2.97 1.18
CA ILE A 117 -6.96 -2.30 0.46
C ILE A 117 -6.65 -3.18 -0.76
N ALA A 118 -6.58 -2.56 -1.93
CA ALA A 118 -6.07 -3.14 -3.15
C ALA A 118 -4.75 -2.48 -3.53
N ALA A 119 -3.76 -3.24 -3.96
CA ALA A 119 -2.52 -2.70 -4.49
C ALA A 119 -2.25 -3.24 -5.89
N GLY A 120 -1.66 -2.39 -6.73
CA GLY A 120 -1.31 -2.75 -8.09
C GLY A 120 -0.31 -1.80 -8.69
N SER A 121 0.32 -2.25 -9.77
CA SER A 121 1.23 -1.44 -10.58
C SER A 121 0.58 -1.14 -11.92
N LEU A 122 0.84 0.04 -12.49
CA LEU A 122 0.39 0.41 -13.84
C LEU A 122 -1.13 0.26 -14.05
N LEU A 123 -1.93 0.62 -13.04
CA LEU A 123 -3.38 0.49 -13.11
C LEU A 123 -3.95 1.28 -14.29
N ASP A 124 -3.42 2.48 -14.57
CA ASP A 124 -3.80 3.29 -15.74
C ASP A 124 -3.70 2.54 -17.09
N VAL A 125 -2.77 1.58 -17.22
CA VAL A 125 -2.61 0.78 -18.44
C VAL A 125 -3.58 -0.40 -18.46
N ALA A 126 -3.82 -1.03 -17.31
CA ALA A 126 -4.80 -2.11 -17.17
C ALA A 126 -6.22 -1.64 -17.51
N LEU A 127 -6.52 -0.35 -17.28
CA LEU A 127 -7.82 0.27 -17.53
C LEU A 127 -8.16 0.53 -19.00
N ASN A 128 -7.18 0.45 -19.90
CA ASN A 128 -7.43 0.54 -21.34
C ASN A 128 -7.99 -0.76 -21.94
N ARG A 129 -8.13 -1.83 -21.14
CA ARG A 129 -8.73 -3.10 -21.58
C ARG A 129 -10.25 -3.02 -21.38
N LYS A 130 -10.97 -3.06 -22.50
CA LYS A 130 -12.39 -2.66 -22.68
C LYS A 130 -13.45 -3.44 -21.87
N GLN A 131 -13.12 -4.38 -20.98
CA GLN A 131 -14.12 -5.26 -20.36
C GLN A 131 -14.77 -4.72 -19.08
N PHE A 132 -14.09 -3.88 -18.29
CA PHE A 132 -14.65 -3.34 -17.04
C PHE A 132 -14.27 -1.87 -16.82
N SER A 133 -15.23 -1.05 -16.37
CA SER A 133 -15.00 0.35 -16.05
C SER A 133 -14.35 0.50 -14.67
N PHE A 134 -13.40 1.43 -14.56
CA PHE A 134 -12.83 1.79 -13.25
C PHE A 134 -13.94 2.25 -12.30
N PRO A 135 -13.94 1.85 -11.02
CA PRO A 135 -14.94 2.29 -10.04
C PRO A 135 -14.74 3.75 -9.61
N VAL A 136 -14.85 4.69 -10.55
CA VAL A 136 -14.68 6.13 -10.34
C VAL A 136 -15.62 6.59 -9.24
N GLY A 137 -15.08 7.30 -8.25
CA GLY A 137 -15.85 7.83 -7.12
C GLY A 137 -16.26 6.79 -6.07
N LYS A 138 -15.97 5.50 -6.27
CA LYS A 138 -16.29 4.41 -5.33
C LYS A 138 -15.04 3.80 -4.69
N VAL A 139 -13.87 4.20 -5.13
CA VAL A 139 -12.58 3.90 -4.49
C VAL A 139 -11.86 5.18 -4.11
N GLU A 140 -11.01 5.07 -3.09
CA GLU A 140 -10.04 6.09 -2.74
C GLU A 140 -8.69 5.71 -3.34
N VAL A 141 -8.09 6.56 -4.16
CA VAL A 141 -6.80 6.27 -4.79
C VAL A 141 -5.67 6.92 -4.00
N CYS A 142 -4.63 6.14 -3.72
CA CYS A 142 -3.42 6.62 -3.06
C CYS A 142 -2.18 6.18 -3.84
N SER A 143 -1.32 7.13 -4.18
CA SER A 143 -0.06 6.84 -4.87
C SER A 143 1.07 6.64 -3.86
N LEU A 144 1.77 5.52 -3.97
CA LEU A 144 3.00 5.22 -3.25
C LEU A 144 4.21 5.40 -4.19
N TYR A 145 5.10 6.29 -3.78
CA TYR A 145 6.35 6.57 -4.47
C TYR A 145 7.51 5.80 -3.82
N PRO A 146 8.69 5.76 -4.48
CA PRO A 146 9.93 5.43 -3.79
C PRO A 146 10.11 6.29 -2.54
N LEU A 147 11.04 5.89 -1.67
CA LEU A 147 11.37 6.70 -0.50
C LEU A 147 11.79 8.09 -0.95
N ASP A 148 11.25 9.12 -0.30
CA ASP A 148 11.88 10.43 -0.38
C ASP A 148 13.18 10.46 0.45
N PHE A 149 13.94 11.54 0.34
CA PHE A 149 15.22 11.64 1.02
C PHE A 149 15.07 11.57 2.56
N GLU A 150 13.97 12.06 3.12
CA GLU A 150 13.73 11.98 4.56
C GLU A 150 13.44 10.53 5.00
N GLU A 151 12.58 9.82 4.27
CA GLU A 151 12.30 8.39 4.49
C GLU A 151 13.58 7.53 4.29
N PHE A 152 14.44 7.91 3.35
CA PHE A 152 15.75 7.30 3.16
C PHE A 152 16.64 7.47 4.39
N LEU A 153 16.74 8.69 4.93
CA LEU A 153 17.51 8.95 6.15
C LEU A 153 16.97 8.14 7.33
N TRP A 154 15.65 8.00 7.47
CA TRP A 154 15.04 7.16 8.50
C TRP A 154 15.44 5.68 8.35
N ALA A 155 15.41 5.15 7.12
CA ALA A 155 15.85 3.78 6.83
C ALA A 155 17.35 3.58 7.18
N MET A 156 18.17 4.61 6.95
CA MET A 156 19.59 4.63 7.34
C MET A 156 19.80 4.81 8.85
N GLY A 157 18.74 5.03 9.65
CA GLY A 157 18.82 5.27 11.10
C GLY A 157 19.34 6.67 11.44
N LYS A 158 19.23 7.61 10.49
CA LYS A 158 19.69 9.00 10.59
C LYS A 158 18.54 9.95 10.91
N HIS A 159 17.60 9.54 11.77
CA HIS A 159 16.44 10.35 12.19
C HIS A 159 16.84 11.72 12.74
N LYS A 160 17.89 11.80 13.56
CA LYS A 160 18.37 13.07 14.11
C LYS A 160 18.86 14.04 13.02
N LEU A 161 19.51 13.51 11.97
CA LEU A 161 19.94 14.33 10.83
C LEU A 161 18.75 14.83 10.01
N ALA A 162 17.75 13.97 9.78
CA ALA A 162 16.51 14.37 9.11
C ALA A 162 15.80 15.51 9.87
N LEU A 163 15.72 15.42 11.20
CA LEU A 163 15.17 16.47 12.05
C LEU A 163 15.98 17.77 11.95
N LEU A 164 17.31 17.68 12.03
CA LEU A 164 18.19 18.85 11.90
C LEU A 164 17.98 19.57 10.56
N ILE A 165 17.94 18.83 9.45
CA ILE A 165 17.68 19.40 8.12
C ILE A 165 16.32 20.12 8.09
N ARG A 166 15.29 19.51 8.65
CA ARG A 166 13.94 20.09 8.68
C ARG A 166 13.87 21.36 9.52
N ASP A 167 14.53 21.38 10.67
CA ASP A 167 14.52 22.52 11.58
C ASP A 167 15.35 23.69 11.02
N SER A 168 16.50 23.41 10.39
CA SER A 168 17.28 24.38 9.63
C SER A 168 16.47 24.98 8.47
N TYR A 169 15.73 24.16 7.71
CA TYR A 169 14.84 24.65 6.66
C TYR A 169 13.76 25.59 7.20
N ARG A 170 13.10 25.22 8.31
CA ARG A 170 12.05 26.04 8.93
C ARG A 170 12.55 27.35 9.52
N SER A 171 13.76 27.35 10.06
CA SER A 171 14.38 28.53 10.67
C SER A 171 15.17 29.37 9.67
N CYS A 172 15.24 28.97 8.40
CA CYS A 172 16.08 29.59 7.37
C CYS A 172 17.54 29.71 7.81
N THR A 173 18.08 28.68 8.48
CA THR A 173 19.47 28.64 8.93
C THR A 173 20.27 27.55 8.21
N PRO A 174 21.61 27.70 8.09
CA PRO A 174 22.46 26.65 7.55
C PRO A 174 22.41 25.37 8.40
N VAL A 175 22.51 24.21 7.74
CA VAL A 175 22.64 22.91 8.41
C VAL A 175 24.11 22.71 8.80
N SER A 176 24.42 22.55 10.08
CA SER A 176 25.82 22.38 10.54
C SER A 176 26.50 21.10 10.02
N LEU A 177 25.72 20.10 9.62
CA LEU A 177 26.19 18.83 9.04
C LEU A 177 25.91 18.75 7.52
N HIS A 178 26.01 19.88 6.82
CA HIS A 178 25.65 19.99 5.41
C HIS A 178 26.37 18.97 4.53
N ASP A 179 27.70 18.85 4.67
CA ASP A 179 28.50 17.93 3.83
C ASP A 179 28.10 16.47 4.06
N THR A 180 27.86 16.07 5.31
CA THR A 180 27.35 14.73 5.63
C THR A 180 25.96 14.48 5.04
N ALA A 181 25.09 15.49 5.02
CA ALA A 181 23.79 15.39 4.39
C ALA A 181 23.89 15.29 2.87
N LEU A 182 24.84 16.01 2.25
CA LEU A 182 25.12 15.93 0.82
C LEU A 182 25.65 14.57 0.41
N ASP A 183 26.57 13.97 1.17
CA ASP A 183 27.09 12.62 0.89
C ASP A 183 25.96 11.58 0.89
N LEU A 184 25.07 11.66 1.89
CA LEU A 184 23.89 10.80 1.97
C LEU A 184 22.89 11.08 0.84
N TYR A 185 22.76 12.33 0.42
CA TYR A 185 21.92 12.70 -0.71
C TYR A 185 22.45 12.16 -2.03
N LEU A 186 23.76 12.23 -2.27
CA LEU A 186 24.39 11.61 -3.43
C LEU A 186 24.18 10.09 -3.44
N LEU A 187 24.35 9.44 -2.28
CA LEU A 187 24.03 8.02 -2.14
C LEU A 187 22.55 7.72 -2.46
N TYR A 188 21.64 8.56 -1.95
CA TYR A 188 20.22 8.44 -2.25
C TYR A 188 19.92 8.55 -3.75
N LEU A 189 20.55 9.49 -4.46
CA LEU A 189 20.39 9.65 -5.91
C LEU A 189 20.85 8.42 -6.67
N VAL A 190 21.93 7.77 -6.25
CA VAL A 190 22.42 6.52 -6.86
C VAL A 190 21.46 5.35 -6.61
N VAL A 191 20.86 5.27 -5.42
CA VAL A 191 19.96 4.18 -5.02
C VAL A 191 18.52 4.38 -5.52
N GLY A 192 18.13 5.62 -5.84
CA GLY A 192 16.81 5.97 -6.37
C GLY A 192 15.64 5.77 -5.41
N GLY A 193 15.90 5.64 -4.10
CA GLY A 193 14.87 5.48 -3.08
C GLY A 193 14.07 4.17 -3.12
N MET A 194 14.48 3.18 -3.92
CA MET A 194 13.74 1.91 -4.08
C MET A 194 14.04 0.94 -2.92
N PRO A 195 13.07 0.62 -2.03
CA PRO A 195 13.34 -0.21 -0.85
C PRO A 195 13.71 -1.66 -1.20
N SER A 196 13.06 -2.25 -2.20
CA SER A 196 13.31 -3.65 -2.58
C SER A 196 14.32 -3.71 -3.73
N GLY A 197 15.51 -4.23 -3.45
CA GLY A 197 16.56 -4.48 -4.46
C GLY A 197 17.92 -3.92 -4.09
N SER A 198 17.97 -2.84 -3.29
CA SER A 198 19.25 -2.25 -2.89
C SER A 198 19.86 -2.98 -1.66
N PRO A 199 21.15 -3.39 -1.73
CA PRO A 199 21.88 -3.93 -0.58
C PRO A 199 21.88 -3.00 0.64
N VAL A 200 21.77 -1.69 0.39
CA VAL A 200 21.75 -0.62 1.40
C VAL A 200 20.65 -0.83 2.44
N TYR A 201 19.48 -1.35 2.04
CA TYR A 201 18.38 -1.62 2.95
C TYR A 201 18.38 -3.06 3.52
N ARG A 202 19.20 -3.97 2.96
CA ARG A 202 19.27 -5.37 3.41
C ARG A 202 20.13 -5.55 4.66
N ALA A 203 21.13 -4.68 4.88
CA ALA A 203 22.06 -4.78 6.01
C ALA A 203 21.42 -4.58 7.41
N LYS A 204 20.13 -4.25 7.49
CA LYS A 204 19.37 -4.11 8.75
C LYS A 204 18.19 -5.07 8.90
N ARG A 205 18.09 -6.11 8.05
CA ARG A 205 17.14 -7.20 8.25
C ARG A 205 17.84 -8.37 8.94
N PHE A 206 17.94 -8.34 10.27
CA PHE A 206 17.82 -9.50 11.17
C PHE A 206 17.41 -8.99 12.55
#